data_AF-A0A930UZI1-F1
#
_entry.id   AF-A0A930UZI1-F1
#
_cell.length_a   1.000
_cell.length_b   1.000
_cell.length_c   1.000
_cell.angle_alpha   90.00
_cell.angle_beta   90.00
_cell.angle_gamma   90.00
#
_symmetry.space_group_name_H-M   'P 1'
#
loop_
_entity.id
_entity.type
_entity.pdbx_description
1 polymer ?
#
loop_
_entity_poly.entity_id
_entity_poly.type
_entity_poly.pdbx_seq_one_letter_code
_entity_poly.pdbx_strand_id
1 'polypeptide(L)'
;MTMPHATTRPTGRRGVIAPLVAVLVAGLAISLAGCGAGASPEQVAANDDLARQIQKDLSAGSDYPGVEVSYVANPSESVKVFVEFRCDGCAFEQLADRAIEAVWTSEITPLDTIYVEAKPGQRETSVSLFADADRLEREYGPRPVSDDS
;
A
#
# COMPACT_ATOMS: atom_id res chain seq x y z
N MET A 1 -3.30 -67.30 8.60
CA MET A 1 -3.14 -66.14 7.70
C MET A 1 -4.53 -65.87 7.15
N THR A 2 -5.27 -64.80 7.45
CA THR A 2 -4.90 -63.41 7.74
C THR A 2 -6.11 -62.71 8.39
N MET A 3 -5.88 -61.88 9.41
CA MET A 3 -6.71 -60.73 9.80
C MET A 3 -5.84 -59.47 9.56
N PRO A 4 -6.33 -58.21 9.59
CA PRO A 4 -7.70 -57.65 9.46
C PRO A 4 -7.77 -56.30 8.64
N HIS A 5 -8.98 -55.68 8.63
CA HIS A 5 -9.31 -54.24 8.48
C HIS A 5 -9.11 -53.56 7.09
N ALA A 6 -9.91 -52.59 6.63
CA ALA A 6 -10.77 -51.62 7.31
C ALA A 6 -11.97 -51.19 6.42
N THR A 7 -13.15 -51.03 7.03
CA THR A 7 -14.30 -50.31 6.45
C THR A 7 -14.48 -49.01 7.22
N THR A 8 -14.24 -47.87 6.58
CA THR A 8 -14.38 -46.55 7.21
C THR A 8 -15.76 -45.95 6.88
N ARG A 9 -16.45 -45.53 7.95
CA ARG A 9 -17.78 -44.90 7.99
C ARG A 9 -17.91 -43.58 7.21
N PRO A 10 -19.15 -43.19 6.84
CA PRO A 10 -19.45 -41.84 6.37
C PRO A 10 -19.43 -40.87 7.54
N THR A 11 -18.73 -39.74 7.39
CA THR A 11 -18.69 -38.69 8.42
C THR A 11 -19.20 -37.41 7.80
N GLY A 12 -20.43 -37.03 8.16
CA GLY A 12 -20.94 -35.68 7.92
C GLY A 12 -20.15 -34.66 8.75
N ARG A 13 -19.81 -33.54 8.12
CA ARG A 13 -19.36 -32.31 8.79
C ARG A 13 -19.59 -31.17 7.79
N ARG A 14 -20.69 -30.43 7.92
CA ARG A 14 -20.72 -29.08 8.52
C ARG A 14 -19.54 -28.23 8.08
N GLY A 15 -19.83 -27.20 7.28
CA GLY A 15 -18.89 -26.12 6.97
C GLY A 15 -19.57 -25.05 6.15
N VAL A 16 -20.43 -24.25 6.80
CA VAL A 16 -20.87 -22.95 6.28
C VAL A 16 -19.60 -22.11 6.15
N ILE A 17 -19.14 -21.86 4.92
CA ILE A 17 -18.03 -20.96 4.65
C ILE A 17 -18.63 -19.55 4.65
N ALA A 18 -18.65 -18.93 5.83
CA ALA A 18 -18.86 -17.49 5.96
C ALA A 18 -17.59 -16.78 5.46
N PRO A 19 -17.70 -15.80 4.54
CA PRO A 19 -16.55 -14.99 4.17
C PRO A 19 -16.17 -14.09 5.36
N LEU A 20 -14.98 -14.34 5.88
CA LEU A 20 -14.35 -13.60 6.97
C LEU A 20 -13.85 -12.27 6.38
N VAL A 21 -14.74 -11.27 6.33
CA VAL A 21 -14.36 -9.87 6.08
C VAL A 21 -13.73 -9.36 7.38
N ALA A 22 -12.43 -9.58 7.54
CA ALA A 22 -11.65 -8.93 8.58
C ALA A 22 -11.44 -7.47 8.17
N VAL A 23 -12.27 -6.59 8.70
CA VAL A 23 -12.06 -5.13 8.67
C VAL A 23 -10.83 -4.85 9.51
N LEU A 24 -9.72 -4.51 8.85
CA LEU A 24 -8.45 -4.20 9.49
C LEU A 24 -8.45 -2.71 9.86
N VAL A 25 -9.15 -2.36 10.94
CA VAL A 25 -8.96 -1.08 11.62
C VAL A 25 -7.83 -1.24 12.61
N ALA A 26 -6.60 -0.98 12.17
CA ALA A 26 -5.44 -0.90 13.06
C ALA A 26 -5.05 0.57 13.28
N GLY A 27 -5.90 1.31 14.00
CA GLY A 27 -5.52 2.57 14.61
C GLY A 27 -4.69 2.29 15.86
N LEU A 28 -3.36 2.21 15.71
CA LEU A 28 -2.45 1.95 16.81
C LEU A 28 -1.83 3.28 17.29
N ALA A 29 -2.46 3.88 18.30
CA ALA A 29 -1.87 5.01 19.03
C ALA A 29 -0.80 4.47 20.01
N ILE A 30 0.48 4.72 19.71
CA ILE A 30 1.58 4.47 20.65
C ILE A 30 2.31 5.79 20.88
N SER A 31 2.13 6.32 22.10
CA SER A 31 2.93 7.42 22.64
C SER A 31 4.27 6.86 23.12
N LEU A 32 5.36 7.18 22.43
CA LEU A 32 6.72 6.95 22.91
C LEU A 32 7.54 8.24 22.75
N ALA A 33 7.82 8.88 23.90
CA ALA A 33 8.91 9.82 24.03
C ALA A 33 10.23 9.03 23.92
N GLY A 34 11.01 9.27 22.87
CA GLY A 34 12.36 8.71 22.73
C GLY A 34 12.72 8.35 21.29
N CYS A 35 13.74 9.03 20.76
CA CYS A 35 14.40 8.86 19.47
C CYS A 35 14.28 7.48 18.81
N GLY A 36 13.25 7.31 18.00
CA GLY A 36 13.28 6.50 16.79
C GLY A 36 12.85 7.41 15.66
N ALA A 37 13.56 7.40 14.53
CA ALA A 37 13.24 8.19 13.34
C ALA A 37 11.99 7.64 12.63
N GLY A 38 10.89 7.48 13.36
CA GLY A 38 9.58 7.13 12.86
C GLY A 38 8.66 8.34 12.93
N ALA A 39 7.69 8.41 12.03
CA ALA A 39 6.69 9.48 12.02
C ALA A 39 5.93 9.53 13.36
N SER A 40 5.71 10.74 13.89
CA SER A 40 4.84 10.94 15.06
C SER A 40 3.39 10.57 14.72
N PRO A 41 2.50 10.27 15.68
CA PRO A 41 1.09 9.98 15.39
C PRO A 41 0.37 11.10 14.62
N GLU A 42 0.71 12.36 14.90
CA GLU A 42 0.18 13.53 14.19
C GLU A 42 0.69 13.58 12.74
N GLN A 43 1.99 13.32 12.55
CA GLN A 43 2.59 13.25 11.22
C GLN A 43 2.04 12.08 10.40
N VAL A 44 1.76 10.93 11.02
CA VAL A 44 1.08 9.81 10.38
C VAL A 44 -0.31 10.24 9.88
N ALA A 45 -1.09 10.92 10.73
CA ALA A 45 -2.42 11.39 10.34
C ALA A 45 -2.36 12.41 9.18
N ALA A 46 -1.40 13.33 9.20
CA ALA A 46 -1.17 14.29 8.12
C ALA A 46 -0.78 13.59 6.80
N ASN A 47 0.13 12.61 6.87
CA ASN A 47 0.54 11.82 5.71
C ASN A 47 -0.61 10.96 5.16
N ASP A 48 -1.47 10.44 6.03
CA ASP A 48 -2.69 9.74 5.63
C ASP A 48 -3.68 10.66 4.90
N ASP A 49 -3.81 11.92 5.32
CA ASP A 49 -4.61 12.93 4.61
C ASP A 49 -4.03 13.24 3.22
N LEU A 50 -2.70 13.39 3.11
CA LEU A 50 -2.02 13.57 1.84
C LEU A 50 -2.20 12.34 0.92
N ALA A 51 -2.06 11.13 1.45
CA ALA A 51 -2.31 9.89 0.70
C ALA A 51 -3.75 9.83 0.16
N ARG A 52 -4.75 10.23 0.98
CA ARG A 52 -6.14 10.34 0.54
C ARG A 52 -6.33 11.38 -0.56
N GLN A 53 -5.63 12.51 -0.48
CA GLN A 53 -5.69 13.55 -1.50
C GLN A 53 -5.09 13.05 -2.83
N ILE A 54 -3.94 12.39 -2.79
CA ILE A 54 -3.32 11.76 -3.97
C ILE A 54 -4.27 10.72 -4.59
N GLN A 55 -4.90 9.86 -3.77
CA GLN A 55 -5.88 8.89 -4.26
C GLN A 55 -7.02 9.59 -5.00
N LYS A 56 -7.57 10.67 -4.42
CA LYS A 56 -8.65 11.44 -5.03
C LYS A 56 -8.23 12.04 -6.37
N ASP A 57 -7.03 12.60 -6.46
CA ASP A 57 -6.53 13.24 -7.67
C ASP A 57 -6.25 12.22 -8.78
N LEU A 58 -5.63 11.09 -8.44
CA LEU A 58 -5.44 9.96 -9.35
C LEU A 58 -6.78 9.34 -9.81
N SER A 59 -7.79 9.31 -8.94
CA SER A 59 -9.14 8.83 -9.27
C SER A 59 -9.89 9.80 -10.18
N ALA A 60 -9.69 11.13 -10.01
CA ALA A 60 -10.39 12.15 -10.76
C ALA A 60 -9.86 12.31 -12.20
N GLY A 61 -8.56 12.08 -12.40
CA GLY A 61 -7.88 12.27 -13.68
C GLY A 61 -7.78 11.02 -14.55
N SER A 62 -8.36 9.88 -14.16
CA SER A 62 -8.05 8.60 -14.79
C SER A 62 -9.27 7.76 -15.16
N ASP A 63 -9.14 7.01 -16.26
CA ASP A 63 -10.09 5.99 -16.70
C ASP A 63 -10.10 4.74 -15.77
N TYR A 64 -9.46 4.81 -14.59
CA TYR A 64 -9.17 3.68 -13.72
C TYR A 64 -9.82 3.88 -12.34
N PRO A 65 -11.09 3.45 -12.16
CA PRO A 65 -11.88 3.78 -10.97
C PRO A 65 -11.43 3.09 -9.67
N GLY A 66 -10.40 2.24 -9.72
CA GLY A 66 -9.98 1.40 -8.60
C GLY A 66 -8.57 1.71 -8.11
N VAL A 67 -8.26 2.97 -7.80
CA VAL A 67 -6.98 3.32 -7.17
C VAL A 67 -7.12 3.40 -5.64
N GLU A 68 -6.17 2.82 -4.93
CA GLU A 68 -6.05 2.85 -3.48
C GLU A 68 -4.64 3.33 -3.12
N VAL A 69 -4.54 4.36 -2.28
CA VAL A 69 -3.24 4.91 -1.84
C VAL A 69 -3.19 4.84 -0.32
N SER A 70 -2.11 4.28 0.22
CA SER A 70 -1.93 4.12 1.66
C SER A 70 -0.54 4.52 2.07
N TYR A 71 -0.44 5.31 3.13
CA TYR A 71 0.81 5.57 3.83
C TYR A 71 1.01 4.51 4.91
N VAL A 72 2.20 3.91 4.95
CA VAL A 72 2.55 2.82 5.86
C VAL A 72 3.79 3.21 6.63
N ALA A 73 3.58 3.65 7.86
CA ALA A 73 4.65 3.84 8.84
C ALA A 73 4.68 2.65 9.80
N ASN A 74 5.69 1.80 9.67
CA ASN A 74 5.96 0.72 10.62
C ASN A 74 7.28 1.02 11.33
N PRO A 75 7.33 1.11 12.66
CA PRO A 75 8.56 1.41 13.38
C PRO A 75 9.68 0.36 13.19
N SER A 76 9.36 -0.82 12.66
CA SER A 76 10.32 -1.89 12.36
C SER A 76 10.70 -2.02 10.88
N GLU A 77 10.11 -1.22 9.99
CA GLU A 77 10.36 -1.25 8.54
C GLU A 77 10.57 0.15 7.97
N SER A 78 11.00 0.22 6.71
CA SER A 78 11.04 1.48 5.98
C SER A 78 9.62 2.05 5.78
N VAL A 79 9.49 3.37 5.83
CA VAL A 79 8.22 4.08 5.63
C VAL A 79 7.90 4.09 4.14
N LYS A 80 6.70 3.63 3.77
CA LYS A 80 6.32 3.41 2.37
C LYS A 80 5.00 4.07 2.05
N VAL A 81 4.85 4.49 0.81
CA VAL A 81 3.55 4.74 0.20
C VAL A 81 3.25 3.61 -0.76
N PHE A 82 2.08 3.01 -0.60
CA PHE A 82 1.57 1.93 -1.43
C PHE A 82 0.45 2.46 -2.32
N VAL A 83 0.60 2.30 -3.64
CA VAL A 83 -0.42 2.67 -4.63
C VAL A 83 -0.85 1.41 -5.36
N GLU A 84 -2.11 1.01 -5.21
CA GLU A 84 -2.70 -0.12 -5.91
C GLU A 84 -3.69 0.37 -6.96
N PHE A 85 -3.57 -0.16 -8.18
CA PHE A 85 -4.53 0.03 -9.26
C PHE A 85 -5.30 -1.27 -9.53
N ARG A 86 -6.63 -1.20 -9.53
CA ARG A 86 -7.53 -2.27 -9.98
C ARG A 86 -8.04 -1.89 -11.37
N CYS A 87 -7.38 -2.42 -12.39
CA CYS A 87 -7.73 -2.17 -13.78
C CYS A 87 -7.37 -3.34 -14.67
N ASP A 88 -8.28 -3.73 -15.57
CA ASP A 88 -8.07 -4.80 -16.53
C ASP A 88 -7.51 -4.22 -17.85
N GLY A 89 -6.30 -4.64 -18.23
CA GLY A 89 -5.68 -4.23 -19.50
C GLY A 89 -5.21 -2.78 -19.56
N CYS A 90 -5.05 -2.12 -18.41
CA CYS A 90 -4.54 -0.75 -18.32
C CYS A 90 -3.07 -0.63 -18.71
N ALA A 91 -2.69 0.57 -19.16
CA ALA A 91 -1.30 0.91 -19.44
C ALA A 91 -0.54 1.16 -18.11
N PHE A 92 -0.14 0.06 -17.46
CA PHE A 92 0.46 0.09 -16.11
C PHE A 92 1.65 1.03 -16.00
N GLU A 93 2.55 1.09 -17.00
CA GLU A 93 3.73 1.96 -16.96
C GLU A 93 3.35 3.45 -16.84
N GLN A 94 2.35 3.90 -17.60
CA GLN A 94 1.86 5.28 -17.54
C GLN A 94 1.13 5.58 -16.22
N LEU A 95 0.45 4.58 -15.65
CA LEU A 95 -0.19 4.69 -14.35
C LEU A 95 0.83 4.77 -13.22
N ALA A 96 1.85 3.92 -13.29
CA ALA A 96 2.92 3.89 -12.33
C ALA A 96 3.68 5.22 -12.33
N ASP A 97 4.05 5.73 -13.51
CA ASP A 97 4.73 7.02 -13.66
C ASP A 97 3.96 8.17 -13.00
N ARG A 98 2.66 8.29 -13.29
CA ARG A 98 1.79 9.30 -12.66
C ARG A 98 1.67 9.13 -11.14
N ALA A 99 1.55 7.90 -10.66
CA ALA A 99 1.49 7.63 -9.22
C ALA A 99 2.79 8.02 -8.53
N ILE A 100 3.93 7.68 -9.14
CA ILE A 100 5.26 8.00 -8.64
C ILE A 100 5.43 9.51 -8.58
N GLU A 101 5.12 10.23 -9.66
CA GLU A 101 5.17 11.69 -9.70
C GLU A 101 4.30 12.32 -8.61
N ALA A 102 3.04 11.87 -8.49
CA ALA A 102 2.10 12.41 -7.50
C ALA A 102 2.56 12.19 -6.04
N VAL A 103 3.15 11.03 -5.76
CA VAL A 103 3.70 10.74 -4.43
C VAL A 103 5.01 11.49 -4.19
N TRP A 104 5.90 11.54 -5.17
CA TRP A 104 7.20 12.23 -5.07
C TRP A 104 7.05 13.73 -4.86
N THR A 105 6.12 14.35 -5.59
CA THR A 105 5.83 15.79 -5.51
C THR A 105 4.89 16.16 -4.36
N SER A 106 4.56 15.21 -3.48
CA SER A 106 3.79 15.46 -2.26
C SER A 106 4.68 15.85 -1.08
N GLU A 107 4.05 16.42 -0.05
CA GLU A 107 4.70 16.76 1.22
C GLU A 107 4.76 15.57 2.20
N ILE A 108 4.43 14.35 1.77
CA ILE A 108 4.49 13.16 2.64
C ILE A 108 5.92 13.01 3.15
N THR A 109 6.11 13.00 4.46
CA THR A 109 7.44 12.83 5.07
C THR A 109 7.33 12.12 6.42
N PRO A 110 8.21 11.17 6.76
CA PRO A 110 9.27 10.58 5.93
C PRO A 110 8.71 9.70 4.79
N LEU A 111 9.52 9.42 3.76
CA LEU A 111 9.18 8.49 2.67
C LEU A 111 10.45 7.83 2.16
N ASP A 112 10.56 6.53 2.39
CA ASP A 112 11.72 5.73 2.00
C ASP A 112 11.45 4.93 0.72
N THR A 113 10.19 4.58 0.45
CA THR A 113 9.82 3.70 -0.67
C THR A 113 8.47 4.08 -1.26
N ILE A 114 8.41 4.08 -2.59
CA ILE A 114 7.14 4.17 -3.32
C ILE A 114 6.92 2.81 -3.97
N TYR A 115 5.86 2.12 -3.55
CA TYR A 115 5.46 0.84 -4.12
C TYR A 115 4.20 1.03 -4.94
N VAL A 116 4.28 0.68 -6.23
CA VAL A 116 3.13 0.78 -7.13
C VAL A 116 2.81 -0.59 -7.70
N GLU A 117 1.55 -0.97 -7.64
CA GLU A 117 1.05 -2.25 -8.10
C GLU A 117 -0.20 -2.06 -8.93
N ALA A 118 -0.38 -2.90 -9.95
CA ALA A 118 -1.65 -3.11 -10.61
C ALA A 118 -2.07 -4.58 -10.54
N LYS A 119 -3.37 -4.77 -10.32
CA LYS A 119 -4.04 -6.08 -10.31
C LYS A 119 -5.03 -6.18 -11.47
N PRO A 120 -4.57 -6.43 -12.72
CA PRO A 120 -5.44 -6.83 -13.82
C PRO A 120 -5.96 -8.26 -13.61
N GLY A 121 -7.24 -8.39 -13.27
CA GLY A 121 -7.91 -9.66 -13.03
C GLY A 121 -7.24 -10.52 -11.95
N GLN A 122 -6.57 -11.61 -12.35
CA GLN A 122 -5.85 -12.55 -11.47
C GLN A 122 -4.32 -12.52 -11.62
N ARG A 123 -3.76 -11.55 -12.36
CA ARG A 123 -2.30 -11.40 -12.50
C ARG A 123 -1.86 -10.13 -11.80
N GLU A 124 -0.89 -10.27 -10.90
CA GLU A 124 -0.21 -9.16 -10.24
C GLU A 124 0.92 -8.64 -11.13
N THR A 125 0.99 -7.33 -11.32
CA THR A 125 2.14 -6.65 -11.92
C THR A 125 2.53 -5.51 -10.98
N SER A 126 3.75 -5.58 -10.43
CA SER A 126 4.23 -4.59 -9.45
C SER A 126 5.56 -3.98 -9.86
N VAL A 127 5.73 -2.71 -9.52
CA VAL A 127 6.97 -1.96 -9.60
C VAL A 127 7.23 -1.41 -8.21
N SER A 128 8.29 -1.91 -7.59
CA SER A 128 8.83 -1.33 -6.37
C SER A 128 9.96 -0.39 -6.74
N LEU A 129 9.80 0.89 -6.41
CA LEU A 129 10.88 1.85 -6.45
C LEU A 129 11.29 2.13 -5.02
N PHE A 130 12.38 1.49 -4.60
CA PHE A 130 13.23 2.10 -3.60
C PHE A 130 13.53 3.50 -4.10
N ALA A 131 13.34 4.51 -3.25
CA ALA A 131 13.52 5.90 -3.61
C ALA A 131 14.98 6.13 -4.04
N ASP A 132 15.29 5.84 -5.30
CA ASP A 132 16.45 6.36 -6.02
C ASP A 132 16.17 7.85 -6.18
N ALA A 133 16.34 8.56 -5.07
CA ALA A 133 15.98 9.96 -4.91
C ALA A 133 16.67 10.78 -6.00
N ASP A 134 17.91 10.44 -6.35
CA ASP A 134 18.65 11.08 -7.44
C ASP A 134 17.97 10.87 -8.79
N ARG A 135 17.45 9.66 -9.07
CA ARG A 135 16.69 9.42 -10.32
C ARG A 135 15.38 10.17 -10.32
N LEU A 136 14.60 10.09 -9.25
CA LEU A 136 13.30 10.76 -9.13
C LEU A 136 13.46 12.29 -9.18
N GLU A 137 14.51 12.84 -8.57
CA GLU A 137 14.83 14.27 -8.64
C GLU A 137 15.21 14.71 -10.05
N ARG A 138 15.94 13.90 -10.81
CA ARG A 138 16.23 14.18 -12.23
C ARG A 138 14.98 14.13 -13.11
N GLU A 139 14.04 13.26 -12.80
CA GLU A 139 12.87 12.97 -13.63
C GLU A 139 11.70 13.92 -13.34
N TYR A 140 11.40 14.16 -12.07
CA TYR A 140 10.24 14.94 -11.62
C TYR A 140 10.63 16.25 -10.89
N GLY A 141 11.92 16.51 -10.70
CA GLY A 141 12.42 17.69 -10.00
C GLY A 141 12.60 17.50 -8.49
N PRO A 142 13.10 18.53 -7.78
CA PRO A 142 13.40 18.44 -6.36
C PRO A 142 12.14 18.16 -5.56
N ARG A 143 12.28 17.28 -4.57
CA ARG A 143 11.19 16.95 -3.67
C ARG A 143 10.79 18.16 -2.81
N PRO A 144 9.50 18.43 -2.61
CA PRO A 144 9.06 19.35 -1.56
C PRO A 144 9.52 18.82 -0.21
N VAL A 145 10.36 19.59 0.48
CA VAL A 145 10.68 19.34 1.88
C VAL A 145 9.77 20.24 2.69
N SER A 146 8.97 19.65 3.57
CA SER A 146 8.23 20.40 4.57
C SER A 146 9.26 21.03 5.50
N ASP A 147 9.38 22.36 5.49
CA ASP A 147 10.22 23.08 6.44
C ASP A 147 9.66 22.83 7.85
N ASP A 148 10.27 21.91 8.60
CA ASP A 148 10.11 21.81 10.05
C ASP A 148 10.79 23.05 10.68
N SER A 149 10.12 24.20 10.62
CA SER A 149 10.51 25.45 11.29
C SER A 149 9.71 25.70 12.56
#